data_AF-A0A0F9CNK5-F1
#
_entry.id   AF-A0A0F9CNK5-F1
#
_cell.length_a   1.000
_cell.length_b   1.000
_cell.length_c   1.000
_cell.angle_alpha   90.00
_cell.angle_beta   90.00
_cell.angle_gamma   90.00
#
_symmetry.space_group_name_H-M   'P 1'
#
loop_
_entity.id
_entity.type
_entity.pdbx_description
1 polymer ?
#
loop_
_entity_poly.entity_id
_entity_poly.type
_entity_poly.pdbx_seq_one_letter_code
_entity_poly.pdbx_strand_id
1 'polypeptide(L)'
;RPLEAEKFVVDMIDQETGKVRKIEMARHRKKGTSKDGAEQSPAIKGEYVAEVMLKRLGTFELTAYRDDPAYENLVSVKTIRVALPEEERRHPEANPAKLQSMAPGKQFVMIHQADELARRVPTGKLTLYDDIPRDLWDVPLAVVLIVTLLGVEWLARKRYNMA
;
A
#
# COMPACT_ATOMS: atom_id res chain seq x y z
N ARG A 1 17.07 -8.78 27.16
CA ARG A 1 16.10 -7.93 27.90
C ARG A 1 15.14 -7.30 26.88
N PRO A 2 13.84 -7.62 26.90
CA PRO A 2 12.89 -7.14 25.89
C PRO A 2 12.72 -5.62 25.86
N LEU A 3 13.21 -4.88 26.86
CA LEU A 3 13.21 -3.42 26.84
C LEU A 3 14.31 -2.81 25.94
N GLU A 4 15.32 -3.61 25.58
CA GLU A 4 16.54 -3.16 24.88
C GLU A 4 16.77 -3.92 23.56
N ALA A 5 15.89 -4.84 23.18
CA ALA A 5 15.98 -5.54 21.90
C ALA A 5 15.51 -4.67 20.72
N GLU A 6 16.10 -4.85 19.54
CA GLU A 6 15.61 -4.18 18.32
C GLU A 6 14.35 -4.83 17.77
N LYS A 7 14.23 -6.14 17.99
CA LYS A 7 13.11 -6.97 17.55
C LYS A 7 12.48 -7.69 18.74
N PHE A 8 11.18 -7.92 18.63
CA PHE A 8 10.41 -8.71 19.58
C PHE A 8 9.49 -9.67 18.82
N VAL A 9 9.44 -10.94 19.21
CA VAL A 9 8.65 -11.95 18.52
C VAL A 9 7.41 -12.27 19.35
N VAL A 10 6.25 -12.23 18.69
CA VAL A 10 4.94 -12.56 19.26
C VAL A 10 4.32 -13.69 18.45
N ASP A 11 3.71 -14.64 19.14
CA ASP A 11 2.92 -15.69 18.53
C ASP A 11 1.47 -15.23 18.37
N MET A 12 0.95 -15.33 17.15
CA MET A 12 -0.46 -15.15 16.83
C MET A 12 -1.10 -16.51 16.60
N ILE A 13 -2.15 -16.81 17.35
CA ILE A 13 -2.87 -18.08 17.33
C ILE A 13 -4.24 -17.83 16.73
N ASP A 14 -4.54 -18.50 15.63
CA ASP A 14 -5.90 -18.59 15.10
C ASP A 14 -6.72 -19.53 16.01
N GLN A 15 -7.74 -19.00 16.69
CA GLN A 15 -8.55 -19.77 17.64
C GLN A 15 -9.44 -20.82 16.95
N GLU A 16 -9.76 -20.64 15.67
CA GLU A 16 -10.59 -21.60 14.93
C GLU A 16 -9.75 -22.77 14.41
N THR A 17 -8.53 -22.51 13.95
CA THR A 17 -7.67 -23.55 13.34
C THR A 17 -6.54 -24.04 14.23
N GLY A 18 -6.28 -23.37 15.36
CA GLY A 18 -5.14 -23.64 16.24
C GLY A 18 -3.78 -23.31 15.60
N LYS A 19 -3.75 -22.74 14.39
CA LYS A 19 -2.50 -22.43 13.68
C LYS A 19 -1.78 -21.28 14.35
N VAL A 20 -0.49 -21.49 14.60
CA VAL A 20 0.40 -20.48 15.18
C VAL A 20 1.21 -19.81 14.09
N ARG A 21 1.25 -18.48 14.11
CA ARG A 21 2.06 -17.66 13.23
C ARG A 21 2.94 -16.72 14.07
N LYS A 22 4.25 -16.77 13.85
CA LYS A 22 5.19 -15.84 14.48
C LYS A 22 5.14 -14.47 13.77
N ILE A 23 5.05 -13.41 14.55
CA ILE A 23 5.10 -12.02 14.11
C ILE A 23 6.36 -11.40 14.70
N GLU A 24 7.26 -10.97 13.82
CA GLU A 24 8.40 -10.13 14.21
C GLU A 24 7.95 -8.67 14.29
N MET A 25 8.08 -8.08 15.47
CA MET A 25 7.81 -6.67 15.73
C MET A 25 9.12 -5.89 15.82
N ALA A 26 9.17 -4.74 15.18
CA ALA A 26 10.31 -3.83 15.24
C ALA A 26 10.09 -2.76 16.31
N ARG A 27 11.15 -2.30 16.96
CA ARG A 27 11.02 -1.23 17.96
C ARG A 27 10.43 0.04 17.33
N HIS A 28 9.45 0.62 18.00
CA HIS A 28 8.79 1.84 17.58
C HIS A 28 9.80 3.02 17.61
N ARG A 29 9.94 3.71 16.47
CA ARG A 29 10.71 4.95 16.36
C ARG A 29 9.73 6.10 16.16
N LYS A 30 9.72 7.06 17.09
CA LYS A 30 8.82 8.22 17.00
C LYS A 30 9.31 9.13 15.89
N LYS A 31 8.56 9.31 14.79
CA LYS A 31 8.91 10.30 13.75
C LYS A 31 9.12 11.68 14.38
N GLY A 32 10.37 12.08 14.50
CA GLY A 32 10.79 13.40 14.92
C GLY A 32 11.48 14.09 13.76
N THR A 33 10.93 15.23 13.32
CA THR A 33 11.61 16.15 12.41
C THR A 33 12.76 16.81 13.16
N SER A 34 14.00 16.42 12.87
CA SER A 34 15.18 17.16 13.33
C SER A 34 15.26 18.49 12.58
N LYS A 35 15.73 19.56 13.25
CA LYS A 35 15.94 20.89 12.65
C LYS A 35 16.94 20.88 11.47
N ASP A 36 17.72 19.81 11.34
CA ASP A 36 18.80 19.69 10.34
C ASP A 36 18.49 18.71 9.19
N GLY A 37 17.22 18.32 8.99
CA GLY A 37 16.80 17.48 7.85
C GLY A 37 17.26 16.01 7.89
N ALA A 38 18.06 15.61 8.89
CA ALA A 38 18.40 14.22 9.14
C ALA A 38 17.31 13.53 9.98
N GLU A 39 16.67 12.49 9.46
CA GLU A 39 15.75 11.63 10.21
C GLU A 39 16.52 10.84 11.29
N GLN A 40 16.73 11.46 12.46
CA GLN A 40 17.16 10.75 13.66
C GLN A 40 16.05 10.83 14.71
N SER A 41 15.22 9.79 14.68
CA SER A 41 14.10 9.61 15.58
C SER A 41 14.53 8.70 16.74
N PRO A 42 14.46 9.13 18.02
CA PRO A 42 14.81 8.28 19.15
C PRO A 42 13.80 7.13 19.26
N ALA A 43 14.31 5.91 19.45
CA ALA A 43 13.46 4.73 19.59
C ALA A 43 12.81 4.72 20.99
N ILE A 44 11.51 4.46 21.05
CA ILE A 44 10.77 4.42 22.32
C ILE A 44 11.09 3.10 23.02
N LYS A 45 11.52 3.18 24.28
CA LYS A 45 11.92 2.01 25.07
C LYS A 45 10.69 1.14 25.38
N GLY A 46 10.73 -0.13 25.00
CA GLY A 46 9.68 -1.11 25.30
C GLY A 46 8.47 -1.09 24.38
N GLU A 47 8.41 -0.21 23.37
CA GLU A 47 7.34 -0.21 22.37
C GLU A 47 7.80 -0.89 21.08
N TYR A 48 6.97 -1.79 20.56
CA TYR A 48 7.19 -2.52 19.33
C TYR A 48 5.96 -2.43 18.44
N VAL A 49 6.17 -2.32 17.13
CA VAL A 49 5.11 -2.20 16.12
C VAL A 49 5.37 -3.23 15.01
N ALA A 50 4.28 -3.82 14.53
CA ALA A 50 4.25 -4.64 13.33
C ALA A 50 2.93 -4.41 12.60
N GLU A 51 2.97 -4.45 11.28
CA GLU A 51 1.77 -4.50 10.44
C GLU A 51 1.53 -5.95 10.01
N VAL A 52 0.31 -6.43 10.21
CA VAL A 52 -0.07 -7.81 9.88
C VAL A 52 -1.32 -7.77 9.02
N MET A 53 -1.20 -8.26 7.78
CA MET A 53 -2.35 -8.47 6.91
C MET A 53 -3.01 -9.82 7.23
N LEU A 54 -4.25 -9.76 7.71
CA LEU A 54 -5.10 -10.92 7.99
C LEU A 54 -6.00 -11.19 6.77
N LYS A 55 -5.87 -12.39 6.19
CA LYS A 55 -6.62 -12.81 5.00
C LYS A 55 -7.93 -13.54 5.31
N ARG A 56 -8.18 -13.81 6.59
CA ARG A 56 -9.32 -14.60 7.06
C ARG A 56 -10.00 -13.87 8.20
N LEU A 57 -11.32 -14.03 8.25
CA LEU A 57 -12.14 -13.65 9.40
C LEU A 57 -11.89 -14.65 10.53
N GLY A 58 -12.16 -14.24 11.76
CA GLY A 58 -12.03 -15.09 12.94
C GLY A 58 -11.48 -14.34 14.15
N THR A 59 -11.20 -15.10 15.21
CA THR A 59 -10.59 -14.60 16.43
C THR A 59 -9.14 -15.08 16.52
N PHE A 60 -8.25 -14.13 16.79
CA PHE A 60 -6.82 -14.36 16.92
C PHE A 60 -6.35 -13.97 18.32
N GLU A 61 -5.49 -14.77 18.93
CA GLU A 61 -4.82 -14.43 20.18
C GLU A 61 -3.36 -14.09 19.94
N LEU A 62 -2.88 -13.03 20.58
CA LEU A 62 -1.49 -12.62 20.59
C LEU A 62 -0.89 -12.93 21.96
N THR A 63 0.21 -13.69 21.96
CA THR A 63 0.98 -14.04 23.16
C THR A 63 2.48 -14.09 22.85
N ALA A 64 3.34 -14.08 23.87
CA ALA A 64 4.78 -14.18 23.70
C ALA A 64 5.37 -15.17 24.71
N TYR A 65 6.59 -15.64 24.45
CA TYR A 65 7.31 -16.59 25.32
C TYR A 65 6.54 -17.88 25.63
N ARG A 66 5.73 -18.39 24.68
CA ARG A 66 4.90 -19.59 24.89
C ARG A 66 5.70 -20.85 25.26
N ASP A 67 6.97 -20.90 24.85
CA ASP A 67 7.88 -22.00 25.19
C ASP A 67 8.30 -21.99 26.68
N ASP A 68 8.03 -20.90 27.43
CA ASP A 68 8.31 -20.79 28.87
C ASP A 68 7.13 -21.36 29.68
N PRO A 69 7.36 -22.31 30.61
CA PRO A 69 6.31 -22.86 31.47
C PRO A 69 5.56 -21.82 32.32
N ALA A 70 6.16 -20.66 32.57
CA ALA A 70 5.57 -19.58 33.36
C ALA A 70 4.95 -18.46 32.49
N TYR A 71 4.79 -18.66 31.18
CA TYR A 71 4.37 -17.59 30.24
C TYR A 71 3.07 -16.88 30.64
N GLU A 72 2.10 -17.59 31.23
CA GLU A 72 0.82 -17.02 31.69
C GLU A 72 0.99 -15.96 32.77
N ASN A 73 2.07 -16.05 33.56
CA ASN A 73 2.41 -15.08 34.60
C ASN A 73 3.35 -13.97 34.09
N LEU A 74 3.96 -14.16 32.91
CA LEU A 74 4.94 -13.25 32.34
C LEU A 74 4.34 -12.32 31.26
N VAL A 75 3.31 -12.77 30.56
CA VAL A 75 2.75 -12.10 29.39
C VAL A 75 1.22 -12.10 29.45
N SER A 76 0.62 -10.93 29.21
CA SER A 76 -0.83 -10.81 29.04
C SER A 76 -1.22 -11.21 27.61
N VAL A 77 -2.15 -12.15 27.49
CA VAL A 77 -2.74 -12.55 26.20
C VAL A 77 -3.72 -11.48 25.73
N LYS A 78 -3.66 -11.14 24.44
CA LYS A 78 -4.56 -10.16 23.82
C LYS A 78 -5.34 -10.76 22.67
N THR A 79 -6.66 -10.58 22.68
CA THR A 79 -7.56 -11.11 21.64
C THR A 79 -7.89 -10.04 20.60
N ILE A 80 -7.80 -10.41 19.32
CA ILE A 80 -8.20 -9.62 18.15
C ILE A 80 -9.33 -10.34 17.44
N ARG A 81 -10.46 -9.68 17.23
CA ARG A 81 -11.59 -10.20 16.45
C ARG A 81 -11.66 -9.51 15.11
N VAL A 82 -11.56 -10.29 14.03
CA VAL A 82 -11.75 -9.82 12.65
C VAL A 82 -13.09 -10.34 12.16
N ALA A 83 -14.03 -9.43 11.99
CA ALA A 83 -15.36 -9.73 11.47
C ALA A 83 -15.65 -8.85 10.25
N LEU A 84 -16.53 -9.33 9.37
CA LEU A 84 -17.09 -8.47 8.34
C LEU A 84 -17.92 -7.37 9.01
N PRO A 85 -17.93 -6.15 8.45
CA PRO A 85 -18.84 -5.11 8.91
C PRO A 85 -20.27 -5.62 8.82
N GLU A 86 -20.96 -5.75 9.95
CA GLU A 86 -22.36 -6.20 9.95
C GLU A 86 -23.29 -5.23 9.20
N GLU A 87 -22.86 -3.98 9.01
CA GLU A 87 -23.63 -2.96 8.31
C GLU A 87 -23.86 -3.28 6.83
N GLU A 88 -22.88 -3.87 6.12
CA GLU A 88 -23.06 -4.32 4.72
C GLU A 88 -24.06 -5.47 4.63
N ARG A 89 -24.16 -6.30 5.68
CA ARG A 89 -25.12 -7.40 5.76
C ARG A 89 -26.53 -6.93 6.13
N ARG A 90 -26.65 -5.83 6.90
CA ARG A 90 -27.93 -5.23 7.30
C ARG A 90 -28.56 -4.38 6.20
N HIS A 91 -27.75 -3.73 5.38
CA HIS A 91 -28.22 -2.94 4.24
C HIS A 91 -27.49 -3.41 2.96
N PRO A 92 -27.94 -4.52 2.35
CA PRO A 92 -27.40 -4.98 1.08
C PRO A 92 -27.70 -4.00 -0.07
N GLU A 93 -28.60 -3.04 0.15
CA GLU A 93 -28.88 -1.95 -0.77
C GLU A 93 -27.68 -0.99 -0.80
N ALA A 94 -26.94 -1.01 -1.90
CA ALA A 94 -25.82 -0.10 -2.11
C ALA A 94 -26.31 1.35 -1.98
N ASN A 95 -25.74 2.10 -1.03
CA ASN A 95 -26.18 3.47 -0.75
C ASN A 95 -26.05 4.33 -2.02
N PRO A 96 -27.16 4.79 -2.61
CA PRO A 96 -27.16 5.49 -3.89
C PRO A 96 -26.31 6.77 -3.87
N ALA A 97 -26.23 7.46 -2.72
CA ALA A 97 -25.42 8.67 -2.56
C ALA A 97 -23.92 8.38 -2.54
N LYS A 98 -23.50 7.25 -1.95
CA LYS A 98 -22.09 6.82 -1.98
C LYS A 98 -21.67 6.32 -3.36
N LEU A 99 -22.57 5.62 -4.06
CA LEU A 99 -22.30 5.18 -5.43
C LEU A 99 -22.09 6.37 -6.37
N GLN A 100 -22.90 7.42 -6.22
CA GLN A 100 -22.76 8.65 -7.00
C GLN A 100 -21.44 9.38 -6.70
N SER A 101 -20.96 9.38 -5.45
CA SER A 101 -19.69 10.04 -5.11
C SER A 101 -18.45 9.27 -5.56
N MET A 102 -18.56 7.94 -5.72
CA MET A 102 -17.48 7.09 -6.21
C MET A 102 -17.41 7.01 -7.75
N ALA A 103 -18.49 7.35 -8.45
CA ALA A 103 -18.54 7.26 -9.90
C ALA A 103 -17.67 8.37 -10.56
N PRO A 104 -16.68 8.02 -11.39
CA PRO A 104 -15.93 9.01 -12.14
C PRO A 104 -16.80 9.60 -13.26
N GLY A 105 -17.13 10.89 -13.17
CA GLY A 105 -17.77 11.66 -14.24
C GLY A 105 -19.22 12.09 -13.98
N LYS A 106 -19.79 12.84 -14.92
CA LYS A 106 -21.14 13.45 -14.82
C LYS A 106 -22.29 12.52 -15.19
N GLN A 107 -22.03 11.26 -15.52
CA GLN A 107 -23.01 10.34 -16.11
C GLN A 107 -23.22 9.09 -15.24
N PHE A 108 -23.53 9.30 -13.97
CA PHE A 108 -23.98 8.24 -13.09
C PHE A 108 -25.44 7.87 -13.42
N VAL A 109 -25.72 6.58 -13.57
CA VAL A 109 -27.04 6.03 -13.90
C VAL A 109 -27.35 4.90 -12.91
N MET A 110 -28.53 4.94 -12.31
CA MET A 110 -28.98 3.89 -11.39
C MET A 110 -29.47 2.65 -12.15
N ILE A 111 -29.54 1.50 -11.47
CA ILE A 111 -30.00 0.23 -12.08
C ILE A 111 -31.39 0.38 -12.71
N HIS A 112 -32.32 1.10 -12.06
CA HIS A 112 -33.67 1.34 -12.59
C HIS A 112 -33.72 2.31 -13.78
N GLN A 113 -32.60 2.97 -14.12
CA GLN A 113 -32.44 3.85 -15.27
C GLN A 113 -31.59 3.19 -16.36
N ALA A 114 -31.36 1.88 -16.30
CA ALA A 114 -30.54 1.16 -17.27
C ALA A 114 -31.03 1.35 -18.72
N ASP A 115 -32.35 1.52 -18.92
CA ASP A 115 -32.92 1.79 -20.24
C ASP A 115 -32.44 3.11 -20.86
N GLU A 116 -32.03 4.08 -20.03
CA GLU A 116 -31.46 5.35 -20.50
C GLU A 116 -30.03 5.20 -21.02
N LEU A 117 -29.31 4.13 -20.65
CA LEU A 117 -27.96 3.87 -21.16
C LEU A 117 -27.98 3.74 -22.69
N ALA A 118 -28.94 2.99 -23.22
CA ALA A 118 -29.08 2.79 -24.67
C ALA A 118 -29.27 4.12 -25.44
N ARG A 119 -29.83 5.15 -24.79
CA ARG A 119 -30.03 6.48 -25.38
C ARG A 119 -28.82 7.41 -25.20
N ARG A 120 -28.04 7.20 -24.14
CA ARG A 120 -26.88 8.02 -23.78
C ARG A 120 -25.58 7.54 -24.39
N VAL A 121 -25.50 6.27 -24.81
CA VAL A 121 -24.38 5.74 -25.58
C VAL A 121 -24.37 6.43 -26.95
N PRO A 122 -23.31 7.18 -27.31
CA PRO A 122 -23.25 7.84 -28.60
C PRO A 122 -23.30 6.81 -29.73
N THR A 123 -24.19 7.01 -30.69
CA THR A 123 -24.29 6.21 -31.91
C THR A 123 -23.09 6.50 -32.82
N GLY A 124 -21.98 5.81 -32.57
CA GLY A 124 -20.76 5.92 -33.36
C GLY A 124 -19.65 5.04 -32.82
N LYS A 125 -18.68 4.70 -33.67
CA LYS A 125 -17.44 4.09 -33.21
C LYS A 125 -16.72 5.11 -32.32
N LEU A 126 -16.70 4.87 -31.01
CA LEU A 126 -15.78 5.56 -30.11
C LEU A 126 -14.37 5.22 -30.58
N THR A 127 -13.71 6.17 -31.24
CA THR A 127 -12.28 6.11 -31.43
C THR A 127 -11.68 6.36 -30.06
N LEU A 128 -11.37 5.29 -29.34
CA LEU A 128 -10.51 5.35 -28.17
C LEU A 128 -9.20 5.98 -28.65
N TYR A 129 -9.01 7.25 -28.31
CA TYR A 129 -7.74 7.92 -28.47
C TYR A 129 -6.89 7.40 -27.32
N ASP A 130 -6.29 6.23 -27.54
CA ASP A 130 -5.26 5.71 -26.67
C ASP A 130 -4.05 6.63 -26.88
N ASP A 131 -3.93 7.65 -26.04
CA ASP A 131 -2.71 8.44 -25.93
C ASP A 131 -1.68 7.54 -25.25
N ILE A 132 -1.16 6.57 -26.01
CA ILE A 132 -0.04 5.75 -25.59
C ILE A 132 1.11 6.75 -25.46
N PRO A 133 1.60 7.06 -24.25
CA PRO A 133 2.73 7.95 -24.09
C PRO A 133 3.90 7.28 -24.81
N ARG A 134 4.21 7.75 -26.02
CA ARG A 134 5.40 7.29 -26.73
C ARG A 134 6.57 7.88 -25.97
N ASP A 135 7.29 7.03 -25.26
CA ASP A 135 8.53 7.43 -24.63
C ASP A 135 9.45 8.03 -25.71
N LEU A 136 10.10 9.15 -25.39
CA LEU A 136 11.01 9.82 -26.33
C LEU A 136 12.11 8.88 -26.84
N TRP A 137 12.43 7.84 -26.08
CA TRP A 137 13.38 6.79 -26.43
C TRP A 137 12.93 5.90 -27.60
N ASP A 138 11.62 5.78 -27.85
CA ASP A 138 11.07 4.99 -28.96
C ASP A 138 11.03 5.77 -30.28
N VAL A 139 11.37 7.06 -30.26
CA VAL A 139 11.43 7.88 -31.47
C VAL A 139 12.84 7.78 -32.07
N PRO A 140 13.04 7.11 -33.22
CA PRO A 140 14.37 6.93 -33.80
C PRO A 140 15.08 8.26 -34.09
N LEU A 141 14.31 9.32 -34.36
CA LEU A 141 14.84 10.67 -34.55
C LEU A 141 15.45 11.25 -33.26
N ALA A 142 14.88 10.99 -32.08
CA ALA A 142 15.40 11.48 -30.82
C ALA A 142 16.77 10.86 -30.51
N VAL A 143 16.92 9.56 -30.77
CA VAL A 143 18.20 8.85 -30.60
C VAL A 143 19.26 9.41 -31.55
N VAL A 144 18.93 9.59 -32.83
CA VAL A 144 19.86 10.19 -33.81
C VAL A 144 20.29 11.59 -33.37
N LEU A 145 19.37 12.41 -32.88
CA LEU A 145 19.66 13.76 -32.42
C LEU A 145 20.60 13.77 -31.20
N ILE A 146 20.34 12.92 -30.20
CA ILE A 146 21.20 12.77 -29.02
C ILE A 146 22.62 12.34 -29.42
N VAL A 147 22.74 11.31 -30.25
CA VAL A 147 24.05 10.79 -30.71
C VAL A 147 24.81 11.84 -31.52
N THR A 148 24.11 12.62 -32.35
CA THR A 148 24.72 13.68 -33.15
C THR A 148 25.24 14.81 -32.25
N LEU A 149 24.44 15.25 -31.27
CA LEU A 149 24.86 16.26 -30.29
C LEU A 149 26.07 15.80 -29.47
N LEU A 150 26.08 14.56 -29.00
CA LEU A 150 27.23 13.95 -28.31
C LEU A 150 28.47 13.86 -29.21
N GLY A 151 28.29 13.49 -30.48
CA GLY A 151 29.38 13.44 -31.45
C GLY A 151 29.99 14.82 -31.73
N VAL A 152 29.14 15.84 -31.87
CA VAL A 152 29.56 17.23 -32.04
C VAL A 152 30.26 17.74 -30.79
N GLU A 153 29.74 17.47 -29.60
CA GLU A 153 30.38 17.84 -28.34
C GLU A 153 31.75 17.18 -28.21
N TRP A 154 31.86 15.88 -28.50
CA TRP A 154 33.13 15.16 -28.47
C TRP A 154 34.14 15.75 -29.47
N LEU A 155 33.69 16.07 -30.68
CA LEU A 155 34.54 16.65 -31.70
C LEU A 155 35.00 18.07 -31.30
N ALA A 156 34.11 18.87 -30.72
CA ALA A 156 34.45 20.17 -30.16
C ALA A 156 35.46 20.02 -29.02
N ARG A 157 35.21 19.13 -28.05
CA ARG A 157 36.13 18.85 -26.94
C ARG A 157 37.51 18.44 -27.44
N LYS A 158 37.57 17.58 -28.46
CA LYS A 158 38.82 17.13 -29.08
C LYS A 158 39.56 18.26 -29.79
N ARG A 159 38.84 19.15 -30.48
CA ARG A 159 39.42 20.25 -31.26
C ARG A 159 39.88 21.43 -30.39
N TYR A 160 39.19 21.69 -29.29
CA TYR A 160 39.50 22.78 -28.37
C TYR A 160 40.38 22.36 -27.18
N ASN A 161 40.84 21.10 -27.15
CA ASN A 161 41.71 20.53 -26.11
C ASN A 161 41.23 20.82 -24.67
N MET A 162 39.92 20.79 -24.47
CA MET A 162 39.31 20.87 -23.14
C MET A 162 39.26 19.45 -22.57
N ALA A 163 40.39 18.99 -22.04
CA ALA A 163 40.46 17.81 -21.19
C ALA A 163 40.07 18.19 -19.75
#